data_AF-A0A016U6T6-F1
#
_entry.id   AF-A0A016U6T6-F1
#
_cell.length_a   1.000
_cell.length_b   1.000
_cell.length_c   1.000
_cell.angle_alpha   90.00
_cell.angle_beta   90.00
_cell.angle_gamma   90.00
#
_symmetry.space_group_name_H-M   'P 1'
#
loop_
_entity.id
_entity.type
_entity.pdbx_description
1 polymer ?
#
loop_
_entity_poly.entity_id
_entity_poly.type
_entity_poly.pdbx_seq_one_letter_code
_entity_poly.pdbx_strand_id
1 'polypeptide(L)' 'MFNGTRDWYSLIPLCIPFISDELSSSIRLCLKKSGLDGFVNLVDVPSDNLKRLLVRNRLCDRLCLTSNCII' A
#
# COMPACT_ATOMS: atom_id res chain seq x y z
N MET A 1 -5.80 5.72 29.84
CA MET A 1 -6.67 6.48 28.92
C MET A 1 -5.79 7.08 27.85
N PHE A 2 -5.81 6.51 26.64
CA PHE A 2 -5.07 7.07 25.51
C PHE A 2 -5.90 8.22 24.93
N ASN A 3 -5.45 9.46 25.20
CA ASN A 3 -6.13 10.67 24.78
C ASN A 3 -5.69 11.07 23.37
N GLY A 4 -6.64 11.57 22.58
CA GLY A 4 -6.47 11.81 21.15
C GLY A 4 -5.49 12.93 20.82
N THR A 5 -4.61 12.65 19.86
CA THR A 5 -4.51 13.27 18.52
C THR A 5 -3.51 12.39 17.78
N ARG A 6 -3.98 11.52 16.87
CA ARG A 6 -3.09 10.62 16.12
C ARG A 6 -2.42 11.43 15.02
N ASP A 7 -1.22 11.91 15.30
CA ASP A 7 -0.38 12.57 14.32
C ASP A 7 -0.01 11.56 13.23
N TRP A 8 -0.55 11.72 12.03
CA TRP A 8 -0.27 10.86 10.87
C TRP A 8 1.23 10.81 10.52
N TYR A 9 2.02 11.74 11.06
CA TYR A 9 3.47 11.83 10.92
C TYR A 9 4.26 10.75 11.69
N SER A 10 3.64 10.01 12.62
CA SER A 10 4.32 8.96 13.40
C SER A 10 3.95 7.53 13.02
N LEU A 11 3.06 7.33 12.04
CA LEU A 11 2.65 6.00 11.60
C LEU A 11 3.66 5.42 10.60
N ILE A 12 3.98 4.14 10.75
CA ILE A 12 4.84 3.40 9.81
C ILE A 12 4.04 3.17 8.52
N PRO A 13 4.51 3.61 7.35
CA PRO A 13 3.80 3.40 6.11
C PRO A 13 3.91 1.94 5.65
N LEU A 14 2.76 1.31 5.45
CA LEU A 14 2.63 0.04 4.73
C LEU A 14 2.19 0.36 3.30
N CYS A 15 3.14 0.34 2.38
CA CYS A 15 2.89 0.61 0.97
C CYS A 15 2.59 -0.71 0.25
N ILE A 16 1.34 -0.91 -0.17
CA ILE A 16 0.96 -2.07 -0.97
C ILE A 16 0.31 -1.55 -2.27
N PRO A 17 0.89 -1.85 -3.44
CA PRO A 17 0.33 -1.38 -4.70
C PRO A 17 -0.83 -2.26 -5.18
N PHE A 18 -1.74 -1.66 -5.96
CA PHE A 18 -2.78 -2.38 -6.73
C PHE A 18 -3.65 -3.35 -5.92
N ILE A 19 -4.01 -2.96 -4.70
CA ILE A 19 -4.99 -3.71 -3.92
C ILE A 19 -6.40 -3.23 -4.24
N SER A 20 -7.35 -4.16 -4.35
CA SER A 20 -8.77 -3.79 -4.45
C SER A 20 -9.24 -3.13 -3.15
N ASP A 21 -10.35 -2.40 -3.21
CA ASP A 21 -11.00 -1.85 -2.01
C ASP A 21 -11.36 -2.94 -0.99
N GLU A 22 -11.72 -4.13 -1.47
CA GLU A 22 -12.00 -5.30 -0.64
C GLU A 22 -10.75 -5.79 0.11
N LEU A 23 -9.61 -5.87 -0.59
CA LEU A 23 -8.34 -6.28 0.02
C LEU A 23 -7.82 -5.20 0.97
N SER A 24 -7.92 -3.92 0.59
CA SER A 24 -7.64 -2.76 1.45
C SER A 24 -8.44 -2.82 2.76
N SER A 25 -9.74 -3.11 2.67
CA SER A 25 -10.62 -3.26 3.83
C SER A 25 -10.22 -4.44 4.71
N SER A 26 -9.88 -5.57 4.09
CA SER A 26 -9.42 -6.77 4.79
C SER A 26 -8.11 -6.55 5.54
N ILE A 27 -7.16 -5.83 4.93
CA ILE A 27 -5.88 -5.47 5.56
C ILE A 27 -6.13 -4.53 6.75
N ARG A 28 -6.96 -3.50 6.60
CA ARG A 28 -7.31 -2.59 7.71
C ARG A 28 -7.98 -3.34 8.86
N LEU A 29 -8.87 -4.30 8.55
CA LEU A 29 -9.50 -5.15 9.56
C LEU A 29 -8.46 -6.03 10.29
N CYS A 30 -7.51 -6.59 9.55
CA CYS A 30 -6.41 -7.37 10.11
C CYS A 30 -5.56 -6.52 11.07
N LEU A 31 -5.16 -5.32 10.64
CA LEU A 31 -4.41 -4.36 11.45
C LEU A 31 -5.16 -3.98 12.73
N LYS A 32 -6.48 -3.78 12.65
CA LYS A 32 -7.32 -3.52 13.82
C LYS A 32 -7.36 -4.71 14.78
N LYS A 33 -7.50 -5.93 14.26
CA LYS A 33 -7.54 -7.16 15.07
C LYS A 33 -6.21 -7.44 15.77
N SER A 34 -5.09 -7.04 15.18
CA SER A 34 -3.76 -7.15 15.78
C SER A 34 -3.35 -5.95 16.65
N GLY A 35 -4.20 -4.92 16.76
CA GLY A 35 -3.90 -3.70 17.53
C GLY A 35 -2.87 -2.78 16.88
N LEU A 36 -2.66 -2.90 15.56
CA LEU A 36 -1.68 -2.15 14.79
C LEU A 36 -2.28 -0.94 14.04
N ASP A 37 -3.59 -0.72 14.11
CA ASP A 37 -4.28 0.37 13.40
C ASP A 37 -3.91 1.79 13.88
N GLY A 38 -3.25 1.89 15.03
CA GLY A 38 -2.66 3.12 15.56
C GLY A 38 -1.15 3.28 15.32
N PHE A 39 -0.50 2.32 14.66
CA PHE A 39 0.94 2.30 14.41
C PHE A 39 1.30 2.22 12.93
N VAL A 40 0.42 1.61 12.12
CA VAL A 40 0.66 1.37 10.70
C VAL A 40 -0.37 2.14 9.88
N ASN A 41 0.09 2.85 8.86
CA ASN A 41 -0.78 3.50 7.88
C ASN A 41 -0.73 2.74 6.55
N LEU A 42 -1.86 2.22 6.09
CA LEU A 42 -1.96 1.61 4.76
C LEU A 42 -2.01 2.72 3.70
N VAL A 43 -0.92 2.87 2.97
CA VAL A 43 -0.76 3.87 1.91
C VAL A 43 -0.97 3.18 0.57
N ASP A 44 -1.96 3.65 -0.18
CA ASP A 44 -2.14 3.22 -1.56
C ASP A 44 -1.06 3.87 -2.43
N VAL A 45 -0.35 3.05 -3.20
CA VAL A 45 0.71 3.53 -4.09
C VAL A 45 0.07 3.85 -5.44
N PRO A 46 -0.01 5.13 -5.84
CA PRO A 46 -0.68 5.50 -7.08
C PRO A 46 -0.02 4.80 -8.28
N SER A 47 -0.89 4.33 -9.19
CA SER A 47 -0.57 3.49 -10.35
C SER A 47 0.55 4.06 -11.23
N ASP A 48 0.60 5.38 -11.39
CA ASP A 48 1.58 6.09 -12.22
C ASP A 48 3.03 5.89 -11.77
N ASN A 49 3.25 5.70 -10.47
CA ASN A 49 4.56 5.40 -9.93
C ASN A 49 4.88 3.91 -9.95
N LEU A 50 3.89 3.02 -10.08
CA LEU A 50 4.17 1.61 -9.88
C LEU A 50 4.95 1.00 -11.04
N LYS A 51 4.59 1.28 -12.29
CA LYS A 51 5.40 0.81 -13.45
C LYS A 51 6.86 1.23 -13.30
N ARG A 52 7.08 2.50 -12.90
CA ARG A 52 8.41 3.04 -12.66
C ARG A 52 9.12 2.36 -11.48
N LEU A 53 8.41 2.08 -10.39
CA LEU A 53 8.95 1.41 -9.21
C LEU A 53 9.27 -0.07 -9.49
N LEU A 54 8.43 -0.80 -10.22
CA LEU A 54 8.66 -2.20 -10.57
C LEU A 54 9.82 -2.35 -11.54
N VAL A 55 9.92 -1.47 -12.55
CA VAL A 55 11.07 -1.40 -13.46
C VAL A 55 12.34 -1.04 -12.70
N ARG A 56 12.29 -0.03 -11.82
CA ARG A 56 13.45 0.39 -11.00
C ARG A 56 13.94 -0.73 -10.09
N ASN A 57 13.03 -1.46 -9.46
CA ASN A 57 13.36 -2.52 -8.51
C ASN A 57 13.53 -3.91 -9.17
N ARG A 58 13.42 -4.02 -10.50
CA ARG A 58 13.48 -5.29 -11.26
C ARG A 58 12.50 -6.34 -10.74
N LEU A 59 11.35 -5.90 -10.24
CA LEU A 59 10.28 -6.76 -9.73
C LEU A 59 9.28 -7.15 -10.82
N CYS A 60 9.60 -6.85 -12.08
CA CYS A 60 8.88 -7.31 -13.25
C CYS A 60 9.89 -7.91 -14.24
N ASP A 61 9.65 -9.14 -14.67
CA ASP A 61 10.57 -9.91 -15.51
C ASP A 61 10.58 -9.46 -16.98
N ARG A 62 9.63 -8.61 -17.40
CA ARG A 62 9.49 -8.19 -18.79
C ARG A 62 9.26 -6.70 -18.91
N LEU A 63 10.04 -6.06 -19.76
CA LEU A 63 9.59 -4.91 -20.54
C LEU A 63 8.30 -5.34 -21.23
N CYS A 64 7.16 -5.09 -20.59
CA CYS A 64 5.86 -5.41 -21.12
C CYS A 64 5.62 -4.42 -22.28
N LEU A 65 5.96 -4.86 -23.50
CA LEU A 65 5.84 -4.08 -24.75
C LEU A 65 4.43 -4.15 -25.35
N THR A 66 3.51 -4.89 -24.72
CA THR A 66 2.12 -4.98 -25.15
C THR A 66 1.38 -3.70 -24.77
N SER A 67 0.67 -3.14 -25.74
CA SER A 67 -0.10 -1.88 -25.62
C SER A 67 -1.15 -1.90 -24.51
N ASN A 68 -1.57 -3.09 -24.06
CA ASN A 68 -2.56 -3.28 -23.00
C ASN A 68 -1.98 -3.99 -21.77
N CYS A 69 -0.67 -3.91 -21.52
CA CYS A 69 -0.12 -4.46 -20.29
C CYS A 69 -0.55 -3.60 -19.09
N ILE A 70 -1.62 -4.03 -18.43
CA ILE A 70 -2.01 -3.56 -17.11
C ILE A 70 -1.07 -4.25 -16.14
N ILE A 71 -0.24 -3.46 -15.47
CA ILE A 71 0.54 -3.92 -14.32
C ILE A 71 -0.35 -3.83 -13.09
#